data_AF-A0A7U9X7T6-F1
#
_entry.id   AF-A0A7U9X7T6-F1
#
_cell.length_a   1.000
_cell.length_b   1.000
_cell.length_c   1.000
_cell.angle_alpha   90.00
_cell.angle_beta   90.00
_cell.angle_gamma   90.00
#
_symmetry.space_group_name_H-M   'P 1'
#
loop_
_entity.id
_entity.type
_entity.pdbx_description
1 polymer ?
#
loop_
_entity_poly.entity_id
_entity_poly.type
_entity_poly.pdbx_seq_one_letter_code
_entity_poly.pdbx_strand_id
1 'polypeptide(L)'
;MEAIDTLIQDRHLEMIKAAIPYLDNSRQRNMAMLVKFMELQRTMALFQNSGNDLQMCSEEERKDPVQMLTAIREYCTDREKEMLDSIIGFAQMFSTYETLFTAT
;
A
#
# COMPACT_ATOMS: atom_id res chain seq x y z
N MET A 1 -4.40 -7.00 1.17
CA MET A 1 -3.54 -5.99 0.52
C MET A 1 -2.19 -6.12 1.19
N GLU A 2 -1.16 -6.55 0.47
CA GLU A 2 0.19 -6.62 1.04
C GLU A 2 0.67 -5.21 1.35
N ALA A 3 1.29 -5.01 2.52
CA ALA A 3 1.80 -3.70 2.90
C ALA A 3 2.96 -3.29 1.98
N ILE A 4 3.11 -2.01 1.68
CA ILE A 4 4.23 -1.52 0.85
C ILE A 4 5.57 -2.00 1.42
N ASP A 5 5.69 -2.04 2.74
CA ASP A 5 6.89 -2.52 3.45
C ASP A 5 7.25 -3.97 3.09
N THR A 6 6.27 -4.86 2.88
CA THR A 6 6.56 -6.26 2.51
C THR A 6 7.06 -6.38 1.08
N LEU A 7 6.62 -5.47 0.20
CA LEU A 7 7.02 -5.45 -1.22
C LEU A 7 8.43 -4.89 -1.43
N ILE A 8 8.89 -3.99 -0.57
CA ILE A 8 10.22 -3.35 -0.66
C ILE A 8 11.29 -4.04 0.18
N GLN A 9 10.90 -4.94 1.08
CA GLN A 9 11.82 -5.68 1.93
C GLN A 9 12.66 -6.71 1.15
N ASP A 10 13.84 -6.97 1.68
CA ASP A 10 14.81 -7.92 1.12
C ASP A 10 15.57 -8.56 2.26
N ARG A 11 15.84 -9.88 2.15
CA ARG A 11 16.57 -10.63 3.16
C ARG A 11 17.90 -9.97 3.56
N HIS A 12 18.62 -9.40 2.61
CA HIS A 12 19.89 -8.72 2.89
C HIS A 12 19.68 -7.41 3.66
N LEU A 13 18.60 -6.69 3.36
CA LEU A 13 18.26 -5.46 4.05
C LEU A 13 17.82 -5.73 5.49
N GLU A 14 17.11 -6.83 5.72
CA GLU A 14 16.73 -7.30 7.06
C GLU A 14 17.93 -7.72 7.90
N MET A 15 18.91 -8.42 7.30
CA MET A 15 20.17 -8.75 7.98
C MET A 15 20.91 -7.48 8.43
N ILE A 16 20.96 -6.44 7.58
CA ILE A 16 21.60 -5.17 7.94
C ILE A 16 20.81 -4.47 9.05
N LYS A 17 19.47 -4.39 8.95
CA LYS A 17 18.61 -3.82 10.00
C LYS A 17 18.82 -4.50 11.36
N ALA A 18 18.87 -5.83 11.37
CA ALA A 18 19.09 -6.61 12.59
C ALA A 18 20.46 -6.36 13.22
N ALA A 19 21.46 -5.97 12.43
CA ALA A 19 22.79 -5.63 12.91
C ALA A 19 22.89 -4.21 13.51
N ILE A 20 22.01 -3.28 13.13
CA ILE A 20 22.07 -1.86 13.55
C ILE A 20 22.18 -1.70 15.08
N PRO A 21 21.34 -2.36 15.92
CA PRO A 21 21.38 -2.16 17.37
C PRO A 21 22.74 -2.47 18.02
N TYR A 22 23.58 -3.27 17.36
CA TYR A 22 24.90 -3.68 17.85
C TYR A 22 26.03 -2.72 17.44
N LEU A 23 25.74 -1.67 16.65
CA LEU A 23 26.71 -0.66 16.24
C LEU A 23 26.80 0.49 17.27
N ASP A 24 27.88 1.27 17.23
CA ASP A 24 27.98 2.52 17.99
C ASP A 24 27.05 3.62 17.42
N ASN A 25 26.65 4.58 18.26
CA ASN A 25 25.63 5.60 17.92
C ASN A 25 25.87 6.33 16.58
N SER A 26 27.12 6.66 16.27
CA SER A 26 27.46 7.34 15.00
C SER A 26 27.17 6.43 13.80
N ARG A 27 27.60 5.17 13.89
CA ARG A 27 27.37 4.16 12.84
C ARG A 27 25.91 3.72 12.76
N GLN A 28 25.18 3.64 13.88
CA GLN A 28 23.75 3.37 13.89
C GLN A 28 22.99 4.38 13.04
N ARG A 29 23.22 5.67 13.26
CA ARG A 29 22.57 6.74 12.50
C ARG A 29 22.88 6.62 11.01
N ASN A 30 24.17 6.49 10.66
CA ASN A 30 24.57 6.42 9.25
C ASN A 30 24.03 5.16 8.56
N MET A 31 24.03 4.01 9.24
CA MET A 31 23.53 2.75 8.69
C MET A 31 22.00 2.76 8.56
N ALA A 32 21.28 3.31 9.55
CA ALA A 32 19.83 3.47 9.48
C ALA A 32 19.42 4.39 8.32
N MET A 33 20.14 5.48 8.11
CA MET A 33 19.92 6.37 6.96
C MET A 33 20.18 5.67 5.63
N LEU A 34 21.26 4.87 5.53
CA LEU A 34 21.56 4.10 4.33
C LEU A 34 20.47 3.07 4.02
N VAL A 35 20.01 2.33 5.03
CA VAL A 35 18.90 1.37 4.88
C VAL A 35 17.65 2.07 4.36
N LYS A 36 17.28 3.23 4.94
CA LYS A 36 16.11 4.00 4.49
C LYS A 36 16.25 4.50 3.06
N PHE A 37 17.46 4.89 2.66
CA PHE A 37 17.74 5.27 1.27
C PHE A 37 17.54 4.08 0.31
N MET A 38 18.02 2.89 0.69
CA MET A 38 17.83 1.67 -0.11
C MET A 38 16.35 1.26 -0.21
N GLU A 39 15.58 1.39 0.87
CA GLU A 39 14.13 1.18 0.84
C GLU A 39 13.46 2.13 -0.14
N LEU A 40 13.80 3.43 -0.09
CA LEU A 40 13.25 4.44 -0.98
C LEU A 40 13.56 4.13 -2.46
N GLN A 41 14.79 3.71 -2.77
CA GLN A 41 15.17 3.30 -4.13
C GLN A 41 14.33 2.11 -4.62
N ARG A 42 14.07 1.12 -3.75
CA ARG A 42 13.22 -0.03 -4.08
C ARG A 42 11.77 0.38 -4.27
N THR A 43 11.24 1.26 -3.43
CA THR A 43 9.90 1.85 -3.62
C THR A 43 9.79 2.52 -4.99
N MET A 44 10.78 3.34 -5.37
CA MET A 44 10.79 3.97 -6.69
C MET A 44 10.81 2.94 -7.82
N ALA A 45 11.63 1.89 -7.72
CA ALA A 45 11.68 0.83 -8.72
C ALA A 45 10.36 0.04 -8.82
N LEU A 46 9.71 -0.24 -7.69
CA LEU A 46 8.41 -0.95 -7.62
C LEU A 46 7.35 -0.23 -8.46
N PHE A 47 7.24 1.09 -8.31
CA PHE A 47 6.23 1.90 -9.01
C PHE A 47 6.66 2.37 -10.41
N GLN A 48 7.95 2.30 -10.75
CA GLN A 48 8.43 2.55 -12.12
C GLN A 48 8.21 1.34 -13.02
N ASN A 49 8.41 0.12 -12.51
CA ASN A 49 8.28 -1.12 -13.28
C ASN A 49 6.84 -1.65 -13.37
N SER A 50 5.94 -1.20 -12.49
CA SER A 50 4.51 -1.54 -12.53
C SER A 50 3.78 -1.06 -13.81
N GLY A 51 4.44 -0.30 -14.68
CA GLY A 51 3.93 0.06 -16.00
C GLY A 51 4.22 -0.95 -17.11
N ASN A 52 5.22 -1.83 -16.99
CA ASN A 52 5.75 -2.59 -18.13
C ASN A 52 5.48 -4.10 -18.11
N ASP A 53 5.42 -4.77 -16.95
CA ASP A 53 5.26 -6.24 -16.91
C ASP A 53 3.89 -6.72 -16.38
N LEU A 54 3.05 -5.83 -15.80
CA LEU A 54 1.71 -6.19 -15.31
C LEU A 54 0.56 -5.86 -16.27
N GLN A 55 0.79 -5.14 -17.37
CA GLN A 55 -0.29 -4.80 -18.32
C GLN A 55 -0.68 -5.93 -19.28
N MET A 56 -0.03 -7.10 -19.21
CA MET A 56 -0.23 -8.17 -20.21
C MET A 56 -1.18 -9.28 -19.77
N CYS A 57 -1.74 -9.24 -18.56
CA CYS A 57 -2.77 -10.18 -18.13
C CYS A 57 -3.96 -9.48 -17.47
N SER A 58 -5.06 -9.48 -18.25
CA SER A 58 -6.46 -9.29 -17.85
C SER A 58 -6.92 -7.87 -17.57
N GLU A 59 -7.97 -7.50 -18.30
CA GLU A 59 -9.04 -6.55 -17.97
C GLU A 59 -8.72 -5.51 -16.90
N GLU A 60 -8.67 -4.24 -17.32
CA GLU A 60 -8.81 -3.03 -16.50
C GLU A 60 -8.88 -3.35 -14.99
N GLU A 61 -7.74 -3.34 -14.29
CA GLU A 61 -7.69 -3.24 -12.83
C GLU A 61 -8.39 -1.92 -12.46
N ARG A 62 -9.72 -1.95 -12.44
CA ARG A 62 -10.54 -0.84 -11.98
C ARG A 62 -10.23 -0.73 -10.51
N LYS A 63 -9.37 0.24 -10.20
CA LYS A 63 -9.07 0.67 -8.84
C LYS A 63 -10.39 0.82 -8.11
N ASP A 64 -10.73 -0.13 -7.26
CA ASP A 64 -11.98 -0.14 -6.51
C ASP A 64 -11.83 0.80 -5.31
N PRO A 65 -12.45 2.00 -5.35
CA PRO A 65 -12.32 2.96 -4.27
C PRO A 65 -12.90 2.42 -2.96
N VAL A 66 -13.88 1.51 -3.04
CA VAL A 66 -14.48 0.88 -1.85
C VAL A 66 -13.51 -0.09 -1.19
N GLN A 67 -12.75 -0.86 -1.98
CA GLN A 67 -11.67 -1.70 -1.43
C GLN A 67 -10.58 -0.85 -0.77
N MET A 68 -10.20 0.27 -1.36
CA MET A 68 -9.24 1.20 -0.75
C MET A 68 -9.77 1.78 0.58
N LEU A 69 -11.02 2.25 0.61
CA LEU A 69 -11.66 2.78 1.82
C LEU A 69 -11.78 1.71 2.92
N THR A 70 -12.02 0.46 2.52
CA THR A 70 -12.04 -0.68 3.44
C THR A 70 -10.66 -0.95 4.03
N ALA A 71 -9.60 -0.85 3.22
CA ALA A 71 -8.23 -1.06 3.68
C ALA A 71 -7.76 -0.01 4.69
N ILE A 72 -8.12 1.27 4.51
CA ILE A 72 -7.73 2.34 5.45
C ILE A 72 -8.48 2.28 6.79
N ARG A 73 -9.63 1.58 6.85
CA ARG A 73 -10.50 1.50 8.03
C ARG A 73 -9.78 0.97 9.28
N GLU A 74 -8.75 0.14 9.11
CA GLU A 74 -7.96 -0.42 10.22
C GLU A 74 -7.16 0.64 10.99
N TYR A 75 -6.81 1.76 10.35
CA TYR A 75 -6.04 2.85 10.95
C TYR A 75 -6.91 3.98 11.54
N CYS A 76 -8.22 3.90 11.36
CA CYS A 76 -9.16 4.94 11.75
C CYS A 76 -9.61 4.84 13.22
N THR A 77 -9.94 5.99 13.80
CA THR A 77 -10.69 6.10 15.06
C THR A 77 -12.14 5.64 14.88
N ASP A 78 -12.84 5.36 15.98
CA ASP A 78 -14.22 4.87 15.92
C ASP A 78 -15.17 5.85 15.20
N ARG A 79 -14.99 7.15 15.44
CA ARG A 79 -15.73 8.21 14.73
C ARG A 79 -15.44 8.22 13.22
N GLU A 80 -14.18 8.03 12.82
CA GLU A 80 -13.80 7.98 11.41
C GLU A 80 -14.31 6.70 10.73
N LYS A 81 -14.37 5.57 11.45
CA LYS A 81 -14.97 4.33 10.94
C LYS A 81 -16.45 4.50 10.63
N GLU A 82 -17.22 5.14 11.52
CA GLU A 82 -18.64 5.43 11.27
C GLU A 82 -18.85 6.29 10.02
N MET A 83 -17.98 7.28 9.81
CA MET A 83 -17.98 8.10 8.61
C MET A 83 -17.62 7.28 7.36
N LEU A 84 -16.57 6.45 7.42
CA LEU A 84 -16.16 5.57 6.33
C LEU A 84 -17.25 4.57 5.96
N ASP A 85 -17.89 3.94 6.95
CA ASP A 85 -18.97 2.97 6.73
C ASP A 85 -20.17 3.62 6.03
N SER A 86 -20.46 4.89 6.35
CA SER A 86 -21.50 5.69 5.66
C SER A 86 -21.13 5.97 4.20
N ILE A 87 -19.87 6.34 3.92
CA ILE A 87 -19.38 6.61 2.55
C ILE A 87 -19.36 5.33 1.72
N ILE A 88 -18.88 4.22 2.29
CA ILE A 88 -18.85 2.91 1.64
C ILE A 88 -20.27 2.46 1.28
N GLY A 89 -21.21 2.55 2.23
CA GLY A 89 -22.61 2.19 1.99
C GLY A 89 -23.23 3.03 0.87
N PHE A 90 -22.96 4.34 0.84
CA PHE A 90 -23.42 5.22 -0.24
C PHE A 90 -22.82 4.86 -1.61
N ALA A 91 -21.51 4.60 -1.67
CA ALA A 91 -20.81 4.24 -2.90
C ALA A 91 -21.31 2.91 -3.49
N GLN A 92 -21.54 1.90 -2.63
CA GLN A 92 -22.07 0.60 -3.03
C GLN A 92 -23.52 0.70 -3.53
N MET A 93 -24.34 1.50 -2.86
CA MET A 93 -25.73 1.75 -3.27
C MET A 93 -25.77 2.44 -4.65
N PHE A 94 -24.94 3.45 -4.88
CA PHE A 94 -24.84 4.14 -6.18
C PHE A 94 -24.37 3.21 -7.31
N SER A 95 -23.34 2.39 -7.06
CA SER A 95 -22.86 1.40 -8.04
C SER A 95 -23.93 0.34 -8.39
N THR A 96 -24.74 -0.07 -7.41
CA THR A 96 -25.85 -1.00 -7.61
C THR A 96 -26.98 -0.38 -8.45
N TYR A 97 -27.28 0.92 -8.26
CA TYR A 97 -28.26 1.62 -9.10
C TYR A 97 -27.79 1.79 -10.55
N GLU A 98 -26.53 2.19 -10.76
CA GLU A 98 -25.94 2.32 -12.10
C GLU A 98 -25.97 0.99 -12.86
N THR A 99 -25.59 -0.12 -12.21
CA THR A 99 -25.61 -1.46 -12.84
C THR A 99 -27.02 -1.95 -13.17
N LEU A 100 -28.02 -1.66 -12.33
CA LEU A 100 -29.42 -1.99 -12.63
C LEU A 100 -30.01 -1.17 -13.78
N PHE A 101 -29.58 0.09 -13.94
CA PHE A 101 -30.12 0.99 -14.96
C PHE A 101 -29.39 0.90 -16.31
N THR A 102 -28.14 0.41 -16.31
CA THR A 102 -27.38 0.13 -17.54
C THR A 102 -27.62 -1.27 -18.11
N ALA A 103 -28.26 -2.17 -17.36
CA ALA A 103 -28.59 -3.53 -17.80
C ALA A 103 -29.95 -3.68 -18.50
N THR A 104 -30.61 -2.57 -18.86
CA THR A 104 -31.86 -2.53 -19.66
C THR A 104 -31.65 -1.80 -20.98
#